data_AF-A0A506Y7S5-F1
#
_entry.id   AF-A0A506Y7S5-F1
#
_cell.length_a   1.000
_cell.length_b   1.000
_cell.length_c   1.000
_cell.angle_alpha   90.00
_cell.angle_beta   90.00
_cell.angle_gamma   90.00
#
_symmetry.space_group_name_H-M   'P 1'
#
loop_
_entity.id
_entity.type
_entity.pdbx_description
1 polymer ?
#
loop_
_entity_poly.entity_id
_entity_poly.type
_entity_poly.pdbx_seq_one_letter_code
_entity_poly.pdbx_strand_id
1 'polypeptide(L)'
;MNSVLPADRTMLAAIGQLTVAALQLQATRDRAELVFSTDAGFDSWNINVRQALEHHSRIQTALAEAQQIGNTIHVTLNNGARVPADAAYFDRLTEKLTKMHRVGILRGYTDTAHALVGDPHFSAGRSTADATA
;
A
#
# COMPACT_ATOMS: atom_id res chain seq x y z
N MET A 1 21.50 -29.08 -21.84
CA MET A 1 21.70 -28.00 -20.85
C MET A 1 20.60 -26.98 -21.08
N ASN A 2 19.54 -27.03 -20.27
CA ASN A 2 18.37 -26.16 -20.45
C ASN A 2 18.66 -24.75 -19.91
N SER A 3 18.44 -23.76 -20.75
CA SER A 3 18.52 -22.33 -20.49
C SER A 3 17.37 -21.85 -19.58
N VAL A 4 17.47 -22.10 -18.28
CA VAL A 4 16.43 -21.72 -17.29
C VAL A 4 16.65 -20.32 -16.67
N LEU A 5 17.77 -19.63 -16.97
CA LEU A 5 18.33 -18.67 -16.01
C LEU A 5 17.98 -17.15 -16.10
N PRO A 6 17.50 -16.54 -17.20
CA PRO A 6 17.22 -15.09 -17.21
C PRO A 6 15.82 -14.70 -16.72
N ALA A 7 14.81 -15.49 -17.09
CA ALA A 7 13.42 -15.11 -16.92
C ALA A 7 12.92 -15.36 -15.48
N ASP A 8 13.39 -16.41 -14.83
CA ASP A 8 13.17 -16.65 -13.39
C ASP A 8 13.74 -15.50 -12.53
N ARG A 9 14.92 -14.97 -12.89
CA ARG A 9 15.53 -13.83 -12.17
C ARG A 9 14.73 -12.54 -12.32
N THR A 10 14.25 -12.25 -13.53
CA THR A 10 13.43 -11.06 -13.81
C THR A 10 12.11 -11.13 -13.05
N MET A 11 11.48 -12.31 -13.04
CA MET A 11 10.25 -12.58 -12.31
C MET A 11 10.46 -12.40 -10.79
N LEU A 12 11.49 -13.03 -10.23
CA LEU A 12 11.83 -12.87 -8.80
C LEU A 12 12.14 -11.42 -8.42
N ALA A 13 12.84 -10.68 -9.27
CA ALA A 13 13.12 -9.26 -9.02
C ALA A 13 11.82 -8.43 -8.98
N ALA A 14 10.91 -8.65 -9.93
CA ALA A 14 9.62 -7.96 -9.98
C ALA A 14 8.74 -8.28 -8.76
N ILE A 15 8.73 -9.54 -8.29
CA ILE A 15 8.06 -9.95 -7.04
C ILE A 15 8.67 -9.24 -5.83
N GLY A 16 10.00 -9.18 -5.75
CA GLY A 16 10.71 -8.50 -4.67
C GLY A 16 10.35 -7.01 -4.60
N GLN A 17 10.36 -6.32 -5.73
CA GLN A 17 9.98 -4.90 -5.82
C GLN A 17 8.52 -4.68 -5.42
N LEU A 18 7.61 -5.54 -5.89
CA LEU A 18 6.20 -5.50 -5.50
C LEU A 18 6.03 -5.65 -4.00
N THR A 19 6.75 -6.60 -3.39
CA THR A 19 6.67 -6.89 -1.95
C THR A 19 7.13 -5.68 -1.14
N VAL A 20 8.24 -5.04 -1.52
CA VAL A 20 8.73 -3.83 -0.87
C VAL A 20 7.73 -2.68 -0.99
N ALA A 21 7.15 -2.45 -2.18
CA ALA A 21 6.16 -1.41 -2.37
C ALA A 21 4.88 -1.65 -1.55
N ALA A 22 4.45 -2.91 -1.42
CA ALA A 22 3.31 -3.28 -0.58
C ALA A 22 3.58 -3.00 0.90
N LEU A 23 4.76 -3.36 1.41
CA LEU A 23 5.14 -3.09 2.81
C LEU A 23 5.19 -1.60 3.13
N GLN A 24 5.77 -0.79 2.23
CA GLN A 24 5.81 0.67 2.39
C GLN A 24 4.40 1.28 2.43
N LEU A 25 3.53 0.82 1.54
CA LEU A 25 2.14 1.27 1.49
C LEU A 25 1.36 0.86 2.75
N GLN A 26 1.51 -0.39 3.18
CA GLN A 26 0.89 -0.89 4.40
C GLN A 26 1.35 -0.11 5.63
N ALA A 27 2.65 0.11 5.80
CA ALA A 27 3.17 0.91 6.92
C ALA A 27 2.63 2.35 6.92
N THR A 28 2.43 2.94 5.74
CA THR A 28 1.82 4.28 5.62
C THR A 28 0.35 4.25 6.03
N ARG A 29 -0.40 3.26 5.55
CA ARG A 29 -1.81 3.07 5.91
C ARG A 29 -1.96 2.89 7.42
N ASP A 30 -1.19 2.00 8.02
CA ASP A 30 -1.32 1.64 9.42
C ASP A 30 -1.00 2.85 10.33
N ARG A 31 -0.02 3.68 9.95
CA ARG A 31 0.23 4.97 10.64
C ARG A 31 -0.92 5.96 10.48
N ALA A 32 -1.44 6.08 9.26
CA ALA A 32 -2.54 6.99 8.96
C ALA A 32 -3.83 6.63 9.70
N GLU A 33 -4.12 5.32 9.81
CA GLU A 33 -5.29 4.79 10.52
C GLU A 33 -5.29 5.16 12.01
N LEU A 34 -4.11 5.32 12.63
CA LEU A 34 -4.00 5.74 14.04
C LEU A 34 -4.38 7.22 14.26
N VAL A 35 -4.25 8.07 13.25
CA VAL A 35 -4.33 9.54 13.41
C VAL A 35 -5.51 10.15 12.65
N PHE A 36 -5.86 9.60 11.49
CA PHE A 36 -6.80 10.19 10.53
C PHE A 36 -8.04 9.31 10.28
N SER A 37 -8.33 8.34 11.13
CA SER A 37 -9.43 7.37 10.93
C SER A 37 -10.84 7.97 10.84
N THR A 38 -11.01 9.24 11.21
CA THR A 38 -12.28 9.98 11.11
C THR A 38 -12.32 10.97 9.94
N ASP A 39 -11.25 11.07 9.15
CA ASP A 39 -11.17 11.97 7.98
C ASP A 39 -11.76 11.32 6.72
N ALA A 40 -12.70 12.01 6.06
CA ALA A 40 -13.33 11.51 4.83
C ALA A 40 -12.34 11.36 3.66
N GLY A 41 -11.27 12.17 3.65
CA GLY A 41 -10.19 12.08 2.68
C GLY A 41 -9.36 10.79 2.87
N PHE A 42 -9.14 10.40 4.12
CA PHE A 42 -8.49 9.15 4.50
C PHE A 42 -9.32 7.94 4.09
N ASP A 43 -10.63 7.91 4.35
CA ASP A 43 -11.49 6.77 4.03
C ASP A 43 -11.44 6.38 2.54
N SER A 44 -11.58 7.38 1.66
CA SER A 44 -11.55 7.17 0.21
C SER A 44 -10.20 6.63 -0.27
N TRP A 45 -9.09 7.12 0.30
CA TRP A 45 -7.76 6.63 -0.01
C TRP A 45 -7.55 5.21 0.56
N ASN A 46 -7.94 4.98 1.81
CA ASN A 46 -7.80 3.72 2.53
C ASN A 46 -8.56 2.57 1.84
N ILE A 47 -9.76 2.82 1.29
CA ILE A 47 -10.50 1.81 0.48
C ILE A 47 -9.64 1.33 -0.70
N ASN A 48 -9.05 2.25 -1.45
CA ASN A 48 -8.20 1.91 -2.60
C ASN A 48 -6.94 1.16 -2.17
N VAL A 49 -6.33 1.57 -1.06
CA VAL A 49 -5.16 0.88 -0.50
C VAL A 49 -5.50 -0.54 -0.07
N ARG A 50 -6.62 -0.76 0.64
CA ARG A 50 -7.04 -2.09 1.08
C ARG A 50 -7.28 -3.02 -0.10
N GLN A 51 -7.96 -2.56 -1.14
CA GLN A 51 -8.16 -3.36 -2.36
C GLN A 51 -6.83 -3.74 -3.04
N ALA A 52 -5.86 -2.83 -3.05
CA ALA A 52 -4.56 -3.09 -3.65
C ALA A 52 -3.71 -4.06 -2.82
N LEU A 53 -3.74 -3.94 -1.48
CA LEU A 53 -3.07 -4.86 -0.56
C LEU A 53 -3.73 -6.25 -0.55
N GLU A 54 -5.05 -6.32 -0.69
CA GLU A 54 -5.77 -7.58 -0.87
C GLU A 54 -5.33 -8.29 -2.16
N HIS A 55 -5.22 -7.56 -3.27
CA HIS A 55 -4.72 -8.11 -4.52
C HIS A 55 -3.28 -8.61 -4.39
N HIS A 56 -2.42 -7.87 -3.68
CA HIS A 56 -1.07 -8.33 -3.32
C HIS A 56 -1.11 -9.61 -2.48
N SER A 57 -2.00 -9.73 -1.49
CA SER A 57 -2.13 -10.94 -0.67
C SER A 57 -2.52 -12.16 -1.51
N ARG A 58 -3.41 -12.00 -2.49
CA ARG A 58 -3.77 -13.08 -3.43
C ARG A 58 -2.58 -13.53 -4.29
N ILE A 59 -1.72 -12.59 -4.69
CA ILE A 59 -0.47 -12.90 -5.40
C ILE A 59 0.46 -13.72 -4.50
N GLN A 60 0.61 -13.35 -3.23
CA GLN A 60 1.42 -14.11 -2.28
C GLN A 60 0.89 -15.54 -2.08
N THR A 61 -0.44 -15.72 -2.02
CA THR A 61 -1.05 -17.07 -2.00
C THR A 61 -0.72 -17.85 -3.28
N ALA A 62 -0.89 -17.24 -4.45
CA ALA A 62 -0.57 -17.89 -5.73
C ALA A 62 0.92 -18.28 -5.83
N LEU A 63 1.82 -17.45 -5.29
CA LEU A 63 3.24 -17.74 -5.21
C LEU A 63 3.55 -18.90 -4.26
N ALA A 64 2.87 -18.97 -3.10
CA ALA A 64 3.05 -20.06 -2.15
C ALA A 64 2.53 -21.40 -2.67
N GLU A 65 1.48 -21.38 -3.50
CA GLU A 65 0.92 -22.57 -4.17
C GLU A 65 1.71 -22.99 -5.41
N ALA A 66 2.53 -22.09 -5.98
CA ALA A 66 3.31 -22.39 -7.18
C ALA A 66 4.44 -23.38 -6.87
N GLN A 67 4.43 -24.54 -7.53
CA GLN A 67 5.52 -25.52 -7.43
C GLN A 67 6.84 -25.00 -8.01
N GLN A 68 6.77 -24.11 -9.00
CA GLN A 68 7.91 -23.43 -9.61
C GLN A 68 7.51 -22.02 -10.05
N ILE A 69 8.38 -21.05 -9.81
CA ILE A 69 8.26 -19.69 -10.34
C ILE A 69 8.98 -19.67 -11.70
N GLY A 70 8.20 -19.80 -12.78
CA GLY A 70 8.66 -19.58 -14.16
C GLY A 70 8.31 -18.18 -14.65
N ASN A 71 8.33 -17.93 -15.96
CA ASN A 71 8.05 -16.60 -16.56
C ASN A 71 6.65 -16.03 -16.26
N THR A 72 5.72 -16.90 -15.84
CA THR A 72 4.34 -16.53 -15.55
C THR A 72 3.82 -17.35 -14.38
N ILE A 73 3.05 -16.71 -13.50
CA ILE A 73 2.23 -17.39 -12.49
C ILE A 73 0.77 -17.05 -12.72
N HIS A 74 -0.16 -17.93 -12.33
CA HIS A 74 -1.58 -17.64 -12.46
C HIS A 74 -2.10 -16.96 -11.19
N VAL A 75 -2.60 -15.74 -11.33
CA VAL A 75 -3.17 -14.95 -10.22
C VAL A 75 -4.69 -14.93 -10.35
N THR A 76 -5.38 -15.04 -9.22
CA THR A 76 -6.84 -14.95 -9.16
C THR A 76 -7.28 -13.51 -8.88
N LEU A 77 -8.04 -12.92 -9.80
CA LEU A 77 -8.62 -11.58 -9.68
C LEU A 77 -9.84 -11.55 -8.75
N ASN A 78 -10.32 -10.35 -8.41
CA ASN A 78 -11.49 -10.15 -7.55
C ASN A 78 -12.78 -10.78 -8.09
N ASN A 79 -12.93 -10.86 -9.42
CA ASN A 79 -14.07 -11.52 -10.06
C ASN A 79 -13.89 -13.04 -10.20
N GLY A 80 -12.85 -13.63 -9.60
CA GLY A 80 -12.55 -15.07 -9.67
C GLY A 80 -11.82 -15.50 -10.96
N ALA A 81 -11.60 -14.59 -11.92
CA ALA A 81 -10.86 -14.92 -13.13
C ALA A 81 -9.39 -15.22 -12.81
N ARG A 82 -8.84 -16.28 -13.41
CA ARG A 82 -7.41 -16.59 -13.36
C ARG A 82 -6.71 -15.98 -14.55
N VAL A 83 -5.69 -15.17 -14.30
CA VAL A 83 -4.91 -14.51 -15.36
C VAL A 83 -3.43 -14.86 -15.24
N PRO A 84 -2.73 -15.05 -16.37
CA PRO A 84 -1.28 -15.18 -16.34
C PRO A 84 -0.65 -13.83 -15.98
N ALA A 85 0.17 -13.81 -14.94
CA ALA A 85 0.91 -12.66 -14.47
C ALA A 85 2.41 -12.89 -14.72
N ASP A 86 2.99 -12.05 -15.56
CA ASP A 86 4.41 -12.00 -15.90
C ASP A 86 5.12 -10.87 -15.12
N ALA A 87 6.44 -10.73 -15.28
CA ALA A 87 7.20 -9.67 -14.62
C ALA A 87 6.59 -8.26 -14.85
N ALA A 88 6.17 -7.96 -16.09
CA ALA A 88 5.57 -6.68 -16.43
C ALA A 88 4.23 -6.44 -15.71
N TYR A 89 3.45 -7.49 -15.43
CA TYR A 89 2.26 -7.40 -14.59
C TYR A 89 2.60 -6.93 -13.18
N PHE A 90 3.64 -7.50 -12.56
CA PHE A 90 4.05 -7.11 -11.22
C PHE A 90 4.65 -5.72 -11.20
N ASP A 91 5.41 -5.31 -12.22
CA ASP A 91 5.94 -3.95 -12.33
C ASP A 91 4.82 -2.90 -12.38
N ARG A 92 3.77 -3.14 -13.18
CA ARG A 92 2.59 -2.25 -13.21
C ARG A 92 1.88 -2.17 -11.87
N LEU A 93 1.79 -3.29 -11.15
CA LEU A 93 1.20 -3.29 -9.81
C LEU A 93 2.09 -2.56 -8.81
N THR A 94 3.41 -2.77 -8.86
CA THR A 94 4.41 -2.04 -8.06
C THR A 94 4.26 -0.55 -8.25
N GLU A 95 4.21 -0.06 -9.49
CA GLU A 95 4.00 1.35 -9.80
C GLU A 95 2.69 1.89 -9.19
N LYS A 96 1.60 1.11 -9.28
CA LYS A 96 0.32 1.45 -8.65
C LYS A 96 0.45 1.60 -7.13
N LEU A 97 1.09 0.64 -6.46
CA LEU A 97 1.31 0.68 -5.00
C LEU A 97 2.19 1.88 -4.60
N THR A 98 3.29 2.10 -5.31
CA THR A 98 4.18 3.24 -5.08
C THR A 98 3.46 4.57 -5.29
N LYS A 99 2.59 4.68 -6.30
CA LYS A 99 1.78 5.89 -6.51
C LYS A 99 0.83 6.14 -5.34
N MET A 100 0.13 5.13 -4.84
CA MET A 100 -0.74 5.26 -3.67
C MET A 100 0.06 5.64 -2.42
N HIS A 101 1.26 5.10 -2.25
CA HIS A 101 2.17 5.44 -1.15
C HIS A 101 2.60 6.91 -1.24
N ARG A 102 3.02 7.39 -2.42
CA ARG A 102 3.36 8.80 -2.66
C ARG A 102 2.17 9.73 -2.39
N VAL A 103 0.96 9.34 -2.80
CA VAL A 103 -0.26 10.10 -2.47
C VAL A 103 -0.47 10.16 -0.96
N GLY A 104 -0.24 9.07 -0.24
CA GLY A 104 -0.30 9.05 1.22
C GLY A 104 0.70 10.02 1.86
N ILE A 105 1.96 9.99 1.40
CA ILE A 105 2.99 10.95 1.86
C ILE A 105 2.55 12.39 1.63
N LEU A 106 2.09 12.72 0.41
CA LEU A 106 1.65 14.08 0.06
C LEU A 106 0.43 14.55 0.86
N ARG A 107 -0.38 13.63 1.36
CA ARG A 107 -1.51 13.91 2.25
C ARG A 107 -1.12 13.98 3.73
N GLY A 108 0.16 13.80 4.07
CA GLY A 108 0.67 13.87 5.45
C GLY A 108 0.50 12.58 6.26
N TYR A 109 0.08 11.48 5.64
CA TYR A 109 -0.21 10.21 6.31
C TYR A 109 1.03 9.49 6.88
N THR A 110 2.24 9.96 6.56
CA THR A 110 3.50 9.43 7.10
C THR A 110 4.04 10.20 8.30
N ASP A 111 3.49 11.37 8.61
CA ASP A 111 4.10 12.31 9.56
C ASP A 111 3.47 12.21 10.94
N THR A 112 3.83 11.15 11.67
CA THR A 112 3.39 10.92 13.06
C THR A 112 4.42 11.35 14.11
N ALA A 113 5.63 11.75 13.70
CA ALA A 113 6.70 12.14 14.63
C ALA A 113 6.72 13.64 14.94
N HIS A 114 6.41 14.51 13.97
CA HIS A 114 6.42 15.95 14.19
C HIS A 114 5.10 16.52 14.75
N ALA A 115 3.97 15.83 14.55
CA ALA A 115 2.67 16.26 15.07
C ALA A 115 2.55 16.12 16.60
N LEU A 116 3.35 15.27 17.25
CA LEU A 116 3.27 15.02 18.71
C LEU A 116 4.41 15.67 19.53
N VAL A 117 5.47 16.17 18.88
CA VAL A 117 6.66 16.74 19.57
C VAL A 117 6.71 18.27 19.46
N GLY A 118 5.84 18.89 18.65
CA GLY A 118 5.90 20.32 18.35
C GLY A 118 4.72 21.18 18.82
N ASP A 119 3.70 20.62 19.49
CA ASP A 119 2.46 21.35 19.76
C ASP A 119 2.28 21.70 21.26
N PRO A 120 2.76 22.87 21.73
CA PRO A 120 2.27 23.46 22.97
C PRO A 120 0.90 24.15 22.77
N HIS A 121 0.32 24.12 21.57
CA HIS A 121 -0.95 24.78 21.25
C HIS A 121 -2.19 23.87 21.35
N PHE A 122 -2.18 22.92 22.29
CA PHE A 122 -3.42 22.55 22.98
C PHE A 122 -3.84 23.71 23.93
N SER A 123 -4.03 24.90 23.36
CA SER A 123 -4.51 26.08 24.05
C SER A 123 -6.03 26.08 24.02
N ALA A 124 -6.64 25.67 25.13
CA ALA A 124 -7.90 26.17 25.67
C ALA A 124 -8.87 26.85 24.67
N GLY A 125 -9.54 26.05 23.85
CA GLY A 125 -10.66 26.49 23.00
C GLY A 125 -12.00 26.43 23.73
N ARG A 126 -12.14 27.08 24.89
CA ARG A 126 -13.44 27.51 25.43
C ARG A 126 -13.29 28.88 26.08
N SER A 127 -13.02 29.88 25.25
CA SER A 127 -13.32 31.27 25.58
C SER A 127 -14.83 31.44 25.42
N THR A 128 -15.57 31.29 26.52
CA THR A 128 -16.90 31.90 26.61
C THR A 128 -16.68 33.40 26.62
N ALA A 129 -16.78 34.01 25.45
CA ALA A 129 -17.17 35.40 25.35
C ALA A 129 -18.59 35.48 25.95
N ASP A 130 -18.68 35.83 27.22
CA ASP A 130 -19.90 36.40 27.76
C ASP A 130 -19.59 37.85 28.11
N ALA A 131 -20.25 38.71 27.34
CA ALA A 131 -20.13 40.14 27.38
C ALA A 131 -20.84 40.66 28.61
N THR A 132 -20.25 41.67 29.24
CA THR A 132 -20.92 42.52 30.21
C THR A 132 -22.04 43.31 29.53
N ALA A 133 -23.27 43.14 30.01
CA ALA A 133 -24.33 44.15 30.08
C ALA A 133 -25.40 43.70 31.09
#